data_AF-A0A392R0Z6-F1
#
_entry.id   AF-A0A392R0Z6-F1
#
_cell.length_a   1.000
_cell.length_b   1.000
_cell.length_c   1.000
_cell.angle_alpha   90.00
_cell.angle_beta   90.00
_cell.angle_gamma   90.00
#
_symmetry.space_group_name_H-M   'P 1'
#
loop_
_entity.id
_entity.type
_entity.pdbx_description
1 polymer ?
#
loop_
_entity_poly.entity_id
_entity_poly.type
_entity_poly.pdbx_seq_one_letter_code
_entity_poly.pdbx_strand_id
1 'polypeptide(L)'
;MEKGDLQAPVGYDGNSFGYRDIDGSKIHKALREKYGDEGYGEGDVIGFYINLPDGDKYAPKNQNLVWYKGQRYVYSQDAKEDPPKVVPG
;
A
#
# COMPACT_ATOMS: atom_id res chain seq x y z
N MET A 1 7.52 14.10 2.74
CA MET A 1 6.94 12.99 3.52
C MET A 1 6.99 11.78 2.62
N GLU A 2 7.84 10.82 2.96
CA GLU A 2 7.83 9.47 2.36
C GLU A 2 6.39 8.94 2.39
N LYS A 3 5.99 8.16 1.38
CA LYS A 3 4.61 7.69 1.18
C LYS A 3 4.56 6.19 0.84
N GLY A 4 5.55 5.41 1.27
CA GLY A 4 5.75 4.05 0.78
C GLY A 4 6.24 4.08 -0.66
N ASP A 5 7.56 4.21 -0.84
CA ASP A 5 8.17 4.16 -2.17
C ASP A 5 7.88 2.80 -2.83
N LEU A 6 7.26 2.80 -4.01
CA LEU A 6 6.92 1.60 -4.76
C LEU A 6 8.16 0.78 -5.17
N GLN A 7 9.33 1.40 -5.24
CA GLN A 7 10.59 0.74 -5.55
C GLN A 7 11.28 0.15 -4.31
N ALA A 8 10.83 0.50 -3.10
CA ALA A 8 11.39 0.01 -1.85
C ALA A 8 10.60 -1.20 -1.33
N PRO A 9 11.23 -2.14 -0.60
CA PRO A 9 10.50 -3.20 0.07
C PRO A 9 9.58 -2.64 1.15
N VAL A 10 8.41 -3.26 1.34
CA VAL A 10 7.46 -2.91 2.39
C VAL A 10 8.15 -2.98 3.77
N GLY A 11 7.96 -1.94 4.59
CA GLY A 11 8.60 -1.79 5.88
C GLY A 11 9.93 -1.04 5.85
N TYR A 12 10.42 -0.61 4.67
CA TYR A 12 11.61 0.24 4.53
C TYR A 12 11.44 1.59 5.23
N ASP A 13 10.30 2.25 5.05
CA ASP A 13 10.02 3.59 5.58
C ASP A 13 9.08 3.57 6.79
N GLY A 14 8.70 4.76 7.24
CA GLY A 14 7.73 4.95 8.33
C GLY A 14 6.26 4.81 7.95
N ASN A 15 5.93 4.52 6.68
CA ASN A 15 4.54 4.48 6.19
C ASN A 15 4.10 3.08 5.76
N SER A 16 4.95 2.08 5.98
CA SER A 16 4.72 0.71 5.61
C SER A 16 5.09 -0.24 6.75
N PHE A 17 4.40 -1.38 6.80
CA PHE A 17 4.60 -2.45 7.78
C PHE A 17 4.63 -3.78 7.04
N GLY A 18 5.69 -4.57 7.24
CA GLY A 18 5.90 -5.85 6.55
C GLY A 18 5.92 -7.04 7.50
N TYR A 19 5.65 -8.23 6.97
CA TYR A 19 5.82 -9.52 7.64
C TYR A 19 6.64 -10.44 6.73
N ARG A 20 7.70 -11.06 7.29
CA ARG A 20 8.75 -11.72 6.50
C ARG A 20 8.57 -13.24 6.45
N ASP A 21 8.72 -13.77 5.25
CA ASP A 21 8.66 -15.20 4.88
C ASP A 21 9.77 -16.06 5.48
N ILE A 22 10.96 -15.49 5.72
CA ILE A 22 12.11 -16.29 6.18
C ILE A 22 12.05 -16.65 7.67
N ASP A 23 11.75 -15.68 8.53
CA ASP A 23 11.94 -15.79 9.98
C ASP A 23 10.73 -15.31 10.79
N GLY A 24 9.63 -14.96 10.11
CA GLY A 24 8.43 -14.46 10.77
C GLY A 24 8.65 -13.10 11.45
N SER A 25 9.67 -12.35 11.08
CA SER A 25 9.86 -11.00 11.62
C SER A 25 8.82 -10.02 11.08
N LYS A 26 8.40 -9.08 11.93
CA LYS A 26 7.70 -7.86 11.48
C LYS A 26 8.72 -6.78 11.17
N ILE A 27 8.44 -5.97 10.14
CA ILE A 27 9.37 -4.96 9.60
C ILE A 27 8.70 -3.59 9.58
N HIS A 28 9.39 -2.58 10.10
CA HIS A 28 8.98 -1.17 10.03
C HIS A 28 10.20 -0.26 10.17
N LYS A 29 10.29 0.83 9.39
CA LYS A 29 11.45 1.74 9.38
C LYS A 29 12.79 1.01 9.22
N ALA A 30 12.82 0.01 8.34
CA ALA A 30 13.95 -0.87 8.07
C ALA A 30 14.45 -1.69 9.29
N LEU A 31 13.70 -1.73 10.39
CA LEU A 31 14.00 -2.53 11.57
C LEU A 31 13.18 -3.81 11.57
N ARG A 32 13.82 -4.91 11.99
CA ARG A 32 13.18 -6.22 12.16
C ARG A 32 12.97 -6.50 13.64
N GLU A 33 11.78 -6.97 13.97
CA GLU A 33 11.41 -7.40 15.31
C GLU A 33 10.82 -8.80 15.25
N LYS A 34 11.13 -9.66 16.23
CA LYS A 34 10.53 -10.99 16.31
C LYS A 34 9.01 -10.86 16.47
N TYR A 35 8.25 -11.63 15.70
CA TYR A 35 6.78 -11.66 15.77
C TYR A 35 6.25 -13.09 15.68
N GLY A 36 6.49 -13.77 14.56
CA GLY A 36 6.32 -15.22 14.45
C GLY A 36 7.51 -15.97 15.04
N ASP A 37 7.31 -17.25 15.34
CA ASP A 37 8.41 -18.16 15.67
C ASP A 37 9.13 -18.68 14.42
N GLU A 38 8.39 -18.81 13.32
CA GLU A 38 8.88 -19.18 11.99
C GLU A 38 8.26 -18.26 10.93
N GLY A 39 8.88 -18.24 9.75
CA GLY A 39 8.33 -17.56 8.58
C GLY A 39 7.31 -18.43 7.82
N TYR A 40 6.65 -17.83 6.83
CA TYR A 40 5.63 -18.50 6.01
C TYR A 40 6.21 -19.05 4.71
N GLY A 41 5.57 -20.11 4.18
CA GLY A 41 6.01 -20.81 2.98
C GLY A 41 4.90 -21.04 1.95
N GLU A 42 5.24 -21.80 0.90
CA GLU A 42 4.28 -22.20 -0.12
C GLU A 42 3.16 -23.06 0.48
N GLY A 43 1.91 -22.71 0.17
CA GLY A 43 0.72 -23.39 0.67
C GLY A 43 0.09 -22.79 1.93
N ASP A 44 0.78 -21.87 2.61
CA ASP A 44 0.24 -21.18 3.78
C ASP A 44 -0.85 -20.16 3.40
N VAL A 45 -1.85 -20.02 4.28
CA VAL A 45 -2.88 -18.96 4.19
C VAL A 45 -2.70 -18.00 5.35
N ILE A 46 -2.26 -16.77 5.06
CA ILE A 46 -1.93 -15.75 6.06
C ILE A 46 -3.08 -14.76 6.19
N GLY A 47 -3.69 -14.69 7.37
CA GLY A 47 -4.71 -13.70 7.70
C GLY A 47 -4.11 -12.42 8.28
N PHE A 48 -4.55 -11.27 7.79
CA PHE A 48 -4.19 -9.96 8.36
C PHE A 48 -5.42 -9.31 8.99
N TYR A 49 -5.36 -9.09 10.30
CA TYR A 49 -6.36 -8.28 11.00
C TYR A 49 -5.81 -6.87 11.21
N ILE A 50 -6.51 -5.86 10.67
CA ILE A 50 -6.15 -4.46 10.79
C ILE A 50 -7.36 -3.71 11.37
N ASN A 51 -7.16 -3.05 12.49
CA ASN A 51 -8.16 -2.18 13.11
C ASN A 51 -7.62 -0.75 13.17
N LEU A 52 -8.32 0.18 12.50
CA LEU A 52 -7.98 1.60 12.51
C LEU A 52 -9.00 2.36 13.38
N PRO A 53 -8.56 3.10 14.41
CA PRO A 53 -9.43 4.03 15.11
C PRO A 53 -10.06 5.00 14.11
N ASP A 54 -11.38 5.22 14.23
CA ASP A 54 -12.16 6.05 13.30
C ASP A 54 -12.02 5.64 11.82
N GLY A 55 -11.98 4.34 11.53
CA GLY A 55 -11.77 3.79 10.18
C GLY A 55 -12.63 4.42 9.07
N ASP A 56 -13.86 4.83 9.38
CA ASP A 56 -14.78 5.51 8.45
C ASP A 56 -14.19 6.80 7.86
N LYS A 57 -13.33 7.51 8.60
CA LYS A 57 -12.63 8.73 8.12
C LYS A 57 -11.63 8.42 7.00
N TYR A 58 -11.20 7.17 6.90
CA TYR A 58 -10.22 6.68 5.93
C TYR A 58 -10.87 5.87 4.80
N ALA A 59 -12.21 5.79 4.78
CA ALA A 59 -12.92 5.14 3.69
C ALA A 59 -12.59 5.81 2.34
N PRO A 60 -12.55 5.04 1.23
CA PRO A 60 -12.28 5.59 -0.09
C PRO A 60 -13.25 6.72 -0.43
N LYS A 61 -12.72 7.87 -0.85
CA LYS A 61 -13.53 8.98 -1.38
C LYS A 61 -14.11 8.61 -2.76
N ASN A 62 -15.13 9.35 -3.18
CA ASN A 62 -15.74 9.21 -4.50
C ASN A 62 -14.69 9.22 -5.62
N GLN A 63 -14.84 8.31 -6.57
CA GLN A 63 -13.93 8.14 -7.71
C GLN A 63 -14.05 9.33 -8.67
N ASN A 64 -12.93 9.91 -9.06
CA ASN A 64 -12.89 10.87 -10.17
C ASN A 64 -12.50 10.14 -11.44
N LEU A 65 -13.24 10.37 -12.53
CA LEU A 65 -12.97 9.75 -13.82
C LEU A 65 -12.32 10.78 -14.75
N VAL A 66 -11.22 10.39 -15.39
CA VAL A 66 -10.57 11.16 -16.44
C VAL A 66 -10.55 10.37 -17.73
N TRP A 67 -10.67 11.06 -18.85
CA TRP A 67 -10.46 10.46 -20.17
C TRP A 67 -8.98 10.46 -20.50
N TYR A 68 -8.42 9.29 -20.78
CA TYR A 68 -7.02 9.13 -21.16
C TYR A 68 -6.91 7.99 -22.18
N LYS A 69 -6.17 8.19 -23.27
CA LYS A 69 -5.95 7.19 -24.34
C LYS A 69 -7.23 6.47 -24.81
N GLY A 70 -8.33 7.21 -25.00
CA GLY A 70 -9.59 6.68 -25.50
C GLY A 70 -10.40 5.84 -24.50
N GLN A 71 -10.02 5.82 -23.22
CA GLN A 71 -10.73 5.10 -22.16
C GLN A 71 -10.90 5.96 -20.91
N ARG A 72 -11.85 5.59 -20.04
CA ARG A 72 -12.04 6.24 -18.74
C ARG A 72 -11.16 5.58 -17.70
N TYR A 73 -10.36 6.39 -17.00
CA TYR A 73 -9.50 5.96 -15.91
C TYR A 73 -9.99 6.57 -14.60
N VAL A 74 -9.94 5.78 -13.52
CA VAL A 74 -10.16 6.28 -12.16
C VAL A 74 -8.88 6.97 -11.69
N TYR A 75 -9.03 8.17 -11.15
CA TYR A 75 -7.94 9.00 -10.65
C TYR A 75 -8.23 9.40 -9.20
N SER A 76 -7.22 9.28 -8.32
CA SER A 76 -7.34 9.69 -6.91
C SER A 76 -6.89 11.14 -6.73
N GLN A 77 -7.70 11.95 -6.06
CA GLN A 77 -7.37 13.36 -5.78
C GLN A 77 -6.20 13.54 -4.79
N ASP A 78 -5.89 12.49 -4.01
CA ASP A 78 -4.88 12.53 -2.94
C ASP A 78 -3.48 12.07 -3.40
N ALA A 79 -3.36 11.60 -4.65
CA ALA A 79 -2.07 11.40 -5.29
C ALA A 79 -1.47 12.78 -5.62
N LYS A 80 -0.25 13.04 -5.15
CA LYS A 80 0.58 14.14 -5.67
C LYS A 80 1.13 13.81 -7.07
N GLU A 81 0.44 12.94 -7.80
CA GLU A 81 0.68 12.76 -9.22
C GLU A 81 -0.10 13.87 -9.93
N ASP A 82 0.36 14.29 -11.10
CA ASP A 82 -0.47 15.14 -11.93
C ASP A 82 -1.55 14.25 -12.58
N PRO A 83 -2.80 14.73 -12.69
CA PRO A 83 -3.81 13.99 -13.43
C PRO A 83 -3.29 13.70 -14.84
N PRO A 84 -3.55 12.49 -15.39
CA PRO A 84 -3.17 12.17 -16.75
C PRO A 84 -3.66 13.28 -17.68
N LYS A 85 -2.73 13.89 -18.43
CA LYS A 85 -3.09 14.93 -19.39
C LYS A 85 -4.08 14.35 -20.38
N VAL A 86 -5.26 14.97 -20.47
CA VAL A 86 -6.26 14.62 -21.47
C VAL A 86 -5.62 14.82 -22.83
N VAL A 87 -5.46 13.74 -23.58
CA VAL A 87 -4.98 13.77 -24.97
C VAL A 87 -6.20 13.97 -25.87
N PRO A 88 -6.22 14.97 -26.77
CA PRO A 88 -7.24 15.06 -27.80
C PRO A 88 -7.24 13.77 -28.62
N GLY A 89 -8.44 13.22 -28.86
CA GLY A 89 -8.65 12.10 -29.77
C GLY A 89 -8.52 12.50 -31.22
#